data_AF-A0A3Q9BV17-F1
#
_entry.id   AF-A0A3Q9BV17-F1
#
_cell.length_a   1.000
_cell.length_b   1.000
_cell.length_c   1.000
_cell.angle_alpha   90.00
_cell.angle_beta   90.00
_cell.angle_gamma   90.00
#
_symmetry.space_group_name_H-M   'P 1'
#
loop_
_entity.id
_entity.type
_entity.pdbx_description
1 polymer ?
#
loop_
_entity_poly.entity_id
_entity_poly.type
_entity_poly.pdbx_seq_one_letter_code
_entity_poly.pdbx_strand_id
1 'polypeptide(L)'
;MVAEYIAKFADSLAVATLQHRLIAIHRAHTDIGIVSPVMDKTVKRTMQGIRRTFGTAQRRVTALVKDDLLEIMVLVDLQSPIKAARDKALLLIGFAGAFRRSELVALRIEDVTTYDTGLEILIRRSKTDQEGEGRTVFIPNAKGNRCPVKALKRWLELT
;
A
#
# COMPACT_ATOMS: atom_id res chain seq x y z
N MET A 1 27.45 11.66 18.80
CA MET A 1 26.77 10.40 19.18
C MET A 1 25.40 10.28 18.51
N VAL A 2 24.82 9.07 18.34
CA VAL A 2 23.50 8.88 17.68
C VAL A 2 22.37 9.66 18.39
N ALA A 3 22.45 9.82 19.71
CA ALA A 3 21.47 10.60 20.49
C ALA A 3 21.47 12.10 20.10
N GLU A 4 22.64 12.70 19.93
CA GLU A 4 22.78 14.10 19.48
C GLU A 4 22.25 14.28 18.06
N TYR A 5 22.47 13.29 17.19
CA TYR A 5 21.95 13.32 15.83
C TYR A 5 20.41 13.39 15.82
N ILE A 6 19.72 12.50 16.53
CA ILE A 6 18.25 12.54 16.56
C ILE A 6 17.70 13.77 17.29
N ALA A 7 18.40 14.27 18.31
CA ALA A 7 18.02 15.51 19.00
C ALA A 7 18.13 16.73 18.08
N LYS A 8 19.24 16.84 17.32
CA LYS A 8 19.46 17.92 16.35
C LYS A 8 18.35 18.02 15.30
N PHE A 9 17.75 16.90 14.92
CA PHE A 9 16.69 16.85 13.90
C PHE A 9 15.28 16.77 14.49
N ALA A 10 15.11 16.83 15.81
CA ALA A 10 13.83 16.68 16.48
C ALA A 10 12.80 17.74 16.05
N ASP A 11 13.24 18.99 15.89
CA ASP A 11 12.38 20.12 15.53
C ASP A 11 12.07 20.23 14.03
N SER A 12 12.85 19.57 13.18
CA SER A 12 12.78 19.71 11.72
C SER A 12 12.24 18.50 10.99
N LEU A 13 12.27 17.31 11.62
CA LEU A 13 11.81 16.07 11.00
C LEU A 13 10.68 15.42 11.78
N ALA A 14 9.76 14.80 11.05
CA ALA A 14 8.72 13.97 11.65
C ALA A 14 9.35 12.85 12.51
N VAL A 15 8.72 12.55 13.65
CA VAL A 15 9.11 11.46 14.56
C VAL A 15 9.27 10.12 13.83
N ALA A 16 8.38 9.83 12.86
CA ALA A 16 8.47 8.62 12.04
C ALA A 16 9.76 8.57 11.18
N THR A 17 10.22 9.72 10.68
CA THR A 17 11.47 9.82 9.91
C THR A 17 12.67 9.51 10.80
N LEU A 18 12.70 10.07 12.01
CA LEU A 18 13.78 9.78 12.97
C LEU A 18 13.80 8.31 13.36
N GLN A 19 12.62 7.70 13.57
CA GLN A 19 12.50 6.27 13.85
C GLN A 19 13.02 5.41 12.69
N HIS A 20 12.69 5.74 11.44
CA HIS A 20 13.22 5.03 10.28
C HIS A 20 14.74 5.17 10.15
N ARG A 21 15.30 6.35 10.43
CA ARG A 21 16.76 6.55 10.44
C ARG A 21 17.45 5.69 11.50
N LEU A 22 16.87 5.58 12.70
CA LEU A 22 17.38 4.67 13.73
C LEU A 22 17.33 3.20 13.29
N ILE A 23 16.25 2.76 12.62
CA ILE A 23 16.16 1.40 12.05
C ILE A 23 17.25 1.17 11.01
N ALA A 24 17.50 2.14 10.11
CA ALA A 24 18.54 2.04 9.10
C ALA A 24 19.94 1.95 9.72
N ILE A 25 20.26 2.79 10.71
CA ILE A 25 21.52 2.73 11.46
C ILE A 25 21.65 1.38 12.16
N HIS A 26 20.58 0.89 12.78
CA HIS A 26 20.57 -0.41 13.44
C HIS A 26 20.93 -1.52 12.46
N ARG A 27 20.21 -1.58 11.34
CA ARG A 27 20.39 -2.60 10.31
C ARG A 27 21.80 -2.56 9.71
N ALA A 28 22.31 -1.38 9.38
CA ALA A 28 23.66 -1.22 8.85
C ALA A 28 24.77 -1.77 9.78
N HIS A 29 24.58 -1.73 11.09
CA HIS A 29 25.53 -2.31 12.05
C HIS A 29 25.32 -3.82 12.23
N THR A 30 24.06 -4.27 12.34
CA THR A 30 23.76 -5.69 12.55
C THR A 30 24.09 -6.54 11.32
N ASP A 31 23.94 -5.99 10.12
CA ASP A 31 24.22 -6.70 8.86
C ASP A 31 25.73 -7.00 8.71
N ILE A 32 26.60 -6.23 9.38
CA ILE A 32 28.05 -6.50 9.46
C ILE A 32 28.47 -7.18 10.78
N GLY A 33 27.50 -7.64 11.58
CA GLY A 33 27.75 -8.38 12.83
C GLY A 33 28.22 -7.54 14.02
N ILE A 34 28.07 -6.20 13.97
CA ILE A 34 28.52 -5.30 15.04
C ILE A 34 27.34 -4.84 15.90
N VAL A 35 27.62 -4.59 17.19
CA VAL A 35 26.64 -4.04 18.13
C VAL A 35 26.14 -2.68 17.64
N SER A 36 24.82 -2.56 17.53
CA SER A 36 24.19 -1.34 17.07
C SER A 36 24.25 -0.22 18.12
N PRO A 37 24.70 1.00 17.75
CA PRO A 37 24.72 2.15 18.67
C PRO A 37 23.31 2.65 19.03
N VAL A 38 22.28 2.20 18.31
CA VAL A 38 20.87 2.52 18.57
C VAL A 38 20.36 1.80 19.82
N MET A 39 21.03 0.72 20.23
CA MET A 39 20.65 -0.05 21.42
C MET A 39 21.01 0.66 22.74
N ASP A 40 21.86 1.69 22.66
CA ASP A 40 22.26 2.50 23.81
C ASP A 40 21.04 3.12 24.52
N LYS A 41 21.05 3.08 25.86
CA LYS A 41 19.94 3.57 26.70
C LYS A 41 19.67 5.06 26.48
N THR A 42 20.70 5.84 26.20
CA THR A 42 20.60 7.28 25.94
C THR A 42 19.81 7.53 24.67
N VAL A 43 20.10 6.80 23.57
CA VAL A 43 19.37 6.92 22.31
C VAL A 43 17.89 6.59 22.52
N LYS A 44 17.58 5.50 23.24
CA LYS A 44 16.20 5.11 23.55
C LYS A 44 15.46 6.18 24.37
N ARG A 45 16.12 6.74 25.40
CA ARG A 45 15.56 7.81 26.24
C ARG A 45 15.33 9.09 25.45
N THR A 46 16.29 9.52 24.63
CA THR A 46 16.15 10.69 23.76
C THR A 46 14.97 10.50 22.80
N MET A 47 14.85 9.34 22.14
CA MET A 47 13.73 9.07 21.25
C MET A 47 12.37 9.05 21.97
N GLN A 48 12.31 8.56 23.22
CA GLN A 48 11.10 8.66 24.05
C GLN A 48 10.73 10.12 24.36
N GLY A 49 11.71 10.96 24.69
CA GLY A 49 11.51 12.40 24.91
C GLY A 49 10.99 13.11 23.66
N ILE A 50 11.59 12.82 22.50
CA ILE A 50 11.15 13.34 21.19
C ILE A 50 9.70 12.91 20.91
N ARG A 51 9.33 11.65 21.15
CA ARG A 51 7.96 11.17 20.98
C ARG A 51 6.95 11.85 21.90
N ARG A 52 7.33 12.17 23.14
CA ARG A 52 6.45 12.89 24.08
C ARG A 52 6.23 14.35 23.67
N THR A 53 7.26 14.97 23.09
CA THR A 53 7.25 16.40 22.76
C THR A 53 6.65 16.66 21.37
N PHE A 54 7.01 15.85 20.38
CA PHE A 54 6.69 16.05 18.97
C PHE A 54 5.84 14.93 18.35
N GLY A 55 5.49 13.91 19.15
CA GLY A 55 4.69 12.79 18.67
C GLY A 55 3.30 13.24 18.27
N THR A 56 3.04 13.27 16.96
CA THR A 56 1.71 13.48 16.41
C THR A 56 1.09 12.18 15.92
N ALA A 57 -0.24 12.10 15.94
CA ALA A 57 -0.95 11.03 15.27
C ALA A 57 -0.54 10.97 13.79
N GLN A 58 -0.32 9.75 13.28
CA GLN A 58 -0.07 9.56 11.87
C GLN A 58 -1.30 10.01 11.08
N ARG A 59 -1.10 10.89 10.08
CA ARG A 59 -2.16 11.33 9.19
C ARG A 59 -2.78 10.10 8.53
N ARG A 60 -4.09 9.93 8.73
CA ARG A 60 -4.89 8.96 7.98
C ARG A 60 -5.56 9.70 6.82
N VAL A 61 -5.42 9.17 5.62
CA VAL A 61 -6.20 9.66 4.47
C VAL A 61 -7.63 9.14 4.59
N THR A 62 -8.60 9.95 4.16
CA THR A 62 -10.00 9.51 4.08
C THR A 62 -10.07 8.28 3.18
N ALA A 63 -10.78 7.25 3.65
CA ALA A 63 -10.96 6.04 2.86
C ALA A 63 -11.85 6.35 1.66
N LEU A 64 -11.47 5.82 0.49
CA LEU A 64 -12.34 5.82 -0.67
C LEU A 64 -13.57 4.96 -0.36
N VAL A 65 -14.76 5.54 -0.44
CA VAL A 65 -16.02 4.81 -0.29
C VAL A 65 -16.67 4.55 -1.66
N LYS A 66 -17.76 3.78 -1.64
CA LYS A 66 -18.49 3.42 -2.85
C LYS A 66 -18.92 4.66 -3.64
N ASP A 67 -19.47 5.67 -2.97
CA ASP A 67 -20.01 6.84 -3.66
C ASP A 67 -18.90 7.66 -4.34
N ASP A 68 -17.76 7.85 -3.67
CA ASP A 68 -16.55 8.43 -4.29
C ASP A 68 -16.15 7.66 -5.56
N LEU A 69 -16.16 6.32 -5.49
CA LEU A 69 -15.83 5.47 -6.63
C LEU A 69 -16.82 5.69 -7.79
N LEU A 70 -18.11 5.83 -7.50
CA LEU A 70 -19.13 6.10 -8.52
C LEU A 70 -18.90 7.45 -9.21
N GLU A 71 -18.54 8.49 -8.46
CA GLU A 71 -18.19 9.80 -9.02
C GLU A 71 -16.93 9.72 -9.89
N ILE A 72 -15.89 9.02 -9.42
CA ILE A 72 -14.68 8.79 -10.21
C ILE A 72 -15.01 8.06 -11.52
N MET A 73 -15.94 7.10 -11.52
CA MET A 73 -16.33 6.40 -12.76
C MET A 73 -16.89 7.36 -13.82
N VAL A 74 -17.65 8.40 -13.43
CA VAL A 74 -18.18 9.40 -14.36
C VAL A 74 -17.04 10.15 -15.05
N LEU A 75 -15.98 10.49 -14.32
CA LEU A 75 -14.81 11.16 -14.88
C LEU A 75 -13.98 10.23 -15.77
N VAL A 76 -13.87 8.95 -15.40
CA VAL A 76 -13.18 7.94 -16.21
C VAL A 76 -13.89 7.69 -17.54
N ASP A 77 -15.22 7.79 -17.57
CA ASP A 77 -16.03 7.65 -18.79
C ASP A 77 -15.75 8.70 -19.86
N LEU A 78 -15.18 9.86 -19.48
CA LEU A 78 -14.82 10.94 -20.41
C LEU A 78 -13.46 10.72 -21.10
N GLN A 79 -12.71 9.69 -20.71
CA GLN A 79 -11.39 9.39 -21.27
C GLN A 79 -11.50 8.65 -22.62
N SER A 80 -10.36 8.49 -23.31
CA SER A 80 -10.31 7.65 -24.51
C SER A 80 -10.68 6.19 -24.20
N PRO A 81 -11.30 5.44 -25.13
CA PRO A 81 -11.93 4.16 -24.82
C PRO A 81 -11.04 3.13 -24.10
N ILE A 82 -9.80 2.94 -24.58
CA ILE A 82 -8.85 1.98 -24.00
C ILE A 82 -8.41 2.44 -22.60
N LYS A 83 -8.13 3.74 -22.44
CA LYS A 83 -7.71 4.31 -21.16
C LYS A 83 -8.83 4.22 -20.13
N ALA A 84 -10.06 4.54 -20.53
CA ALA A 84 -11.25 4.42 -19.70
C ALA A 84 -11.47 2.97 -19.25
N ALA A 85 -11.33 1.99 -20.16
CA ALA A 85 -11.48 0.57 -19.82
C ALA A 85 -10.42 0.12 -18.80
N ARG A 86 -9.15 0.49 -19.00
CA ARG A 86 -8.06 0.18 -18.06
C ARG A 86 -8.29 0.79 -16.68
N ASP A 87 -8.57 2.10 -16.64
CA ASP A 87 -8.69 2.83 -15.37
C ASP A 87 -9.92 2.32 -14.58
N LYS A 88 -11.02 1.97 -15.26
CA LYS A 88 -12.17 1.29 -14.63
C LYS A 88 -11.80 -0.07 -14.07
N ALA A 89 -11.12 -0.91 -14.86
CA ALA A 89 -10.71 -2.23 -14.40
C ALA A 89 -9.84 -2.12 -13.14
N LEU A 90 -8.83 -1.24 -13.16
CA LEU A 90 -7.91 -1.03 -12.04
C LEU A 90 -8.62 -0.55 -10.78
N LEU A 91 -9.51 0.45 -10.90
CA LEU A 91 -10.23 1.02 -9.76
C LEU A 91 -11.27 0.06 -9.19
N LEU A 92 -12.06 -0.60 -10.03
CA LEU A 92 -13.11 -1.52 -9.59
C LEU A 92 -12.52 -2.79 -8.98
N ILE A 93 -11.48 -3.38 -9.59
CA ILE A 93 -10.78 -4.55 -9.04
C ILE A 93 -10.07 -4.19 -7.74
N GLY A 94 -9.37 -3.05 -7.71
CA GLY A 94 -8.70 -2.57 -6.51
C GLY A 94 -9.65 -2.35 -5.34
N PHE A 95 -10.81 -1.75 -5.60
CA PHE A 95 -11.82 -1.50 -4.59
C PHE A 95 -12.47 -2.81 -4.11
N ALA A 96 -12.92 -3.67 -5.04
CA ALA A 96 -13.63 -4.90 -4.69
C ALA A 96 -12.74 -5.93 -3.97
N GLY A 97 -11.46 -6.02 -4.34
CA GLY A 97 -10.49 -6.90 -3.68
C GLY A 97 -9.82 -6.29 -2.44
N ALA A 98 -10.12 -5.01 -2.12
CA ALA A 98 -9.41 -4.22 -1.11
C ALA A 98 -7.88 -4.27 -1.29
N PHE A 99 -7.44 -4.18 -2.55
CA PHE A 99 -6.03 -4.33 -2.90
C PHE A 99 -5.25 -3.05 -2.66
N ARG A 100 -4.00 -3.22 -2.23
CA ARG A 100 -3.04 -2.13 -2.16
C ARG A 100 -2.55 -1.80 -3.57
N ARG A 101 -2.16 -0.55 -3.79
CA ARG A 101 -1.54 -0.11 -5.06
C ARG A 101 -0.40 -1.03 -5.52
N SER A 102 0.46 -1.46 -4.61
CA SER A 102 1.58 -2.35 -4.95
C SER A 102 1.14 -3.74 -5.38
N GLU A 103 0.00 -4.23 -4.87
CA GLU A 103 -0.58 -5.51 -5.24
C GLU A 103 -1.16 -5.43 -6.66
N LEU A 104 -1.89 -4.33 -6.98
CA LEU A 104 -2.42 -4.08 -8.32
C LEU A 104 -1.32 -3.95 -9.39
N VAL A 105 -0.21 -3.27 -9.08
CA VAL A 105 0.90 -3.09 -10.03
C VAL A 105 1.66 -4.40 -10.26
N ALA A 106 1.71 -5.28 -9.27
CA ALA A 106 2.39 -6.57 -9.37
C ALA A 106 1.52 -7.66 -10.02
N LEU A 107 0.21 -7.43 -10.15
CA LEU A 107 -0.74 -8.41 -10.65
C LEU A 107 -0.47 -8.75 -12.12
N ARG A 108 -0.48 -10.04 -12.44
CA ARG A 108 -0.36 -10.56 -13.81
C ARG A 108 -1.64 -11.23 -14.26
N ILE A 109 -1.82 -11.37 -15.57
CA ILE A 109 -2.98 -12.08 -16.14
C ILE A 109 -3.00 -13.54 -15.67
N GLU A 110 -1.83 -14.18 -15.56
CA GLU A 110 -1.67 -15.55 -15.07
C GLU A 110 -2.09 -15.75 -13.60
N ASP A 111 -2.24 -14.65 -12.83
CA ASP A 111 -2.72 -14.69 -11.45
C ASP A 111 -4.25 -14.63 -11.35
N VAL A 112 -4.96 -14.54 -12.48
CA VAL A 112 -6.43 -14.36 -12.52
C VAL A 112 -7.09 -15.65 -13.02
N THR A 113 -7.87 -16.27 -12.14
CA THR A 113 -8.71 -17.43 -12.49
C THR A 113 -10.16 -16.98 -12.60
N THR A 114 -10.80 -17.21 -13.74
CA THR A 114 -12.19 -16.82 -13.97
C THR A 114 -13.16 -17.95 -13.67
N TYR A 115 -14.29 -17.61 -13.05
CA TYR A 115 -15.42 -18.51 -12.79
C TYR A 115 -16.72 -17.89 -13.34
N ASP A 116 -17.79 -18.68 -13.44
CA ASP A 116 -19.11 -18.16 -13.82
C ASP A 116 -19.66 -17.17 -12.78
N THR A 117 -19.28 -17.34 -11.51
CA THR A 117 -19.74 -16.53 -10.39
C THR A 117 -18.85 -15.32 -10.09
N GLY A 118 -17.65 -15.24 -10.67
CA GLY A 118 -16.70 -14.17 -10.39
C GLY A 118 -15.29 -14.44 -10.91
N LEU A 119 -14.29 -13.92 -10.21
CA LEU A 119 -12.89 -14.19 -10.46
C LEU A 119 -12.14 -14.39 -9.15
N GLU A 120 -11.12 -15.22 -9.17
CA GLU A 120 -10.15 -15.35 -8.08
C GLU A 120 -8.83 -14.73 -8.53
N ILE A 121 -8.20 -13.96 -7.63
CA ILE A 121 -6.92 -13.32 -7.87
C ILE A 121 -5.91 -13.83 -6.87
N LEU A 122 -4.79 -14.35 -7.36
CA LEU A 122 -3.62 -14.66 -6.55
C LEU A 122 -2.79 -13.39 -6.31
N ILE A 123 -2.70 -12.98 -5.04
CA ILE A 123 -1.78 -11.95 -4.58
C ILE A 123 -0.52 -12.64 -4.07
N ARG A 124 0.52 -12.68 -4.90
CA ARG A 124 1.78 -13.38 -4.57
C ARG A 124 2.54 -12.78 -3.38
N ARG A 125 2.41 -11.48 -3.16
CA ARG A 125 3.08 -10.78 -2.07
C ARG A 125 2.28 -9.55 -1.67
N SER A 126 2.26 -9.24 -0.38
CA SER A 126 1.59 -8.05 0.15
C SER A 126 2.52 -7.25 1.05
N LYS A 127 2.12 -6.04 1.42
CA LYS A 127 2.88 -5.25 2.40
C LYS A 127 3.08 -6.00 3.73
N THR A 128 2.12 -6.82 4.13
CA THR A 128 2.15 -7.59 5.39
C THR A 128 2.68 -9.01 5.22
N ASP A 129 2.88 -9.45 3.98
CA ASP A 129 3.44 -10.76 3.63
C ASP A 129 4.81 -10.54 3.01
N GLN A 130 5.82 -10.42 3.88
CA GLN A 130 7.20 -10.15 3.45
C GLN A 130 7.90 -11.42 2.96
N GLU A 131 7.43 -12.61 3.34
CA GLU A 131 8.00 -13.89 2.93
C GLU A 131 7.43 -14.39 1.59
N GLY A 132 6.27 -13.86 1.18
CA GLY A 132 5.67 -14.15 -0.12
C GLY A 132 4.90 -15.47 -0.16
N GLU A 133 4.27 -15.84 0.96
CA GLU A 133 3.34 -16.99 0.99
C GLU A 133 2.19 -16.80 0.01
N GLY A 134 1.78 -15.55 -0.18
CA GLY A 134 0.68 -15.17 -1.04
C GLY A 134 -0.70 -15.47 -0.44
N ARG A 135 -1.73 -14.95 -1.10
CA ARG A 135 -3.14 -15.23 -0.75
C ARG A 135 -4.02 -15.12 -1.99
N THR A 136 -5.11 -15.89 -2.03
CA THR A 136 -6.15 -15.69 -3.05
C THR A 136 -7.26 -14.78 -2.53
N VAL A 137 -7.86 -13.99 -3.42
CA VAL A 137 -9.01 -13.14 -3.14
C VAL A 137 -10.06 -13.38 -4.22
N PHE A 138 -11.23 -13.86 -3.81
CA PHE A 138 -12.37 -14.01 -4.70
C PHE A 138 -13.16 -12.70 -4.81
N ILE A 139 -13.43 -12.28 -6.05
CA ILE A 139 -14.23 -11.10 -6.40
C ILE A 139 -15.49 -11.58 -7.15
N PRO A 140 -16.67 -11.49 -6.52
CA PRO A 140 -17.91 -11.93 -7.16
C PRO A 140 -18.35 -11.00 -8.29
N ASN A 141 -19.17 -11.54 -9.19
CA ASN A 141 -19.88 -10.74 -10.18
C ASN A 141 -20.83 -9.75 -9.48
N ALA A 142 -20.66 -8.45 -9.75
CA ALA A 142 -21.64 -7.45 -9.36
C ALA A 142 -22.71 -7.24 -10.45
N LYS A 143 -23.88 -6.75 -10.05
CA LYS A 143 -24.95 -6.38 -10.97
C LYS A 143 -24.64 -5.03 -11.64
N GLY A 144 -25.07 -4.87 -12.90
CA GLY A 144 -24.95 -3.62 -13.64
C GLY A 144 -23.65 -3.43 -14.43
N ASN A 145 -23.41 -2.18 -14.83
CA ASN A 145 -22.29 -1.75 -15.70
C ASN A 145 -20.98 -1.48 -14.95
N ARG A 146 -20.99 -1.49 -13.62
CA ARG A 146 -19.83 -1.25 -12.74
C ARG A 146 -19.32 -2.54 -12.09
N CYS A 147 -19.51 -3.66 -12.77
CA CYS A 147 -19.01 -4.94 -12.30
C CYS A 147 -17.49 -5.03 -12.49
N PRO A 148 -16.70 -5.30 -11.42
CA PRO A 148 -15.24 -5.38 -11.52
C PRO A 148 -14.79 -6.47 -12.50
N VAL A 149 -15.47 -7.62 -12.48
CA VAL A 149 -15.22 -8.75 -13.39
C VAL A 149 -15.43 -8.35 -14.85
N LYS A 150 -16.57 -7.70 -15.15
CA LYS A 150 -16.87 -7.25 -16.51
C LYS A 150 -15.92 -6.14 -16.96
N ALA A 151 -15.54 -5.23 -16.06
CA ALA A 151 -14.59 -4.16 -16.37
C ALA A 151 -13.21 -4.72 -16.73
N LEU A 152 -12.72 -5.70 -15.96
CA LEU A 152 -11.45 -6.37 -16.27
C LEU A 152 -11.52 -7.10 -17.61
N LYS A 153 -12.55 -7.95 -17.83
CA LYS A 153 -12.73 -8.65 -19.11
C LYS A 153 -12.78 -7.68 -20.29
N ARG A 154 -13.54 -6.59 -20.18
CA ARG A 154 -13.66 -5.59 -21.22
C ARG A 154 -12.31 -4.93 -21.57
N TRP A 155 -11.48 -4.65 -20.57
CA TRP A 155 -10.16 -4.08 -20.82
C TRP A 155 -9.24 -5.10 -21.52
N LEU A 156 -9.27 -6.36 -21.11
CA LEU A 156 -8.50 -7.44 -21.74
C LEU A 156 -8.92 -7.72 -23.18
N GLU A 157 -10.20 -7.54 -23.53
CA GLU A 157 -10.69 -7.67 -24.92
C GLU A 157 -10.25 -6.52 -25.84
N LEU A 158 -9.89 -5.37 -25.26
CA LEU A 158 -9.48 -4.16 -26.00
C LEU A 158 -7.96 -4.04 -26.17
N THR A 159 -7.19 -4.95 -25.55
CA THR A 159 -5.73 -4.95 -25.54
C THR A 159 -5.22 -6.16 -26.30
#